data_AF-A0A448XKT5-F1
#
_entry.id   AF-A0A448XKT5-F1
#
_cell.length_a   1.000
_cell.length_b   1.000
_cell.length_c   1.000
_cell.angle_alpha   90.00
_cell.angle_beta   90.00
_cell.angle_gamma   90.00
#
_symmetry.space_group_name_H-M   'P 1'
#
loop_
_entity.id
_entity.type
_entity.pdbx_description
1 polymer ?
#
loop_
_entity_poly.entity_id
_entity_poly.type
_entity_poly.pdbx_seq_one_letter_code
_entity_poly.pdbx_strand_id
1 'polypeptide(L)'
;MLLRTDVDVQVGLAEAKLHLDRLIESRRLLSEQLESAEHRCEELSASGQETCLLVGTVDRLRHEVQDQTCRIADLQQKLLDASDSCNPGAKLSLGDSSLVDATFNSRLQQLNAISDLRFAIKFLFKELVSAKVSAVKLEADLIDKDSQISNLKDDHHALNSKVLFTL
;
A
#
# COMPACT_ATOMS: atom_id res chain seq x y z
N MET A 1 -14.23 23.67 -25.05
CA MET A 1 -13.93 22.35 -24.46
C MET A 1 -12.43 22.04 -24.39
N LEU A 2 -11.60 22.51 -25.34
CA LEU A 2 -10.14 22.29 -25.38
C LEU A 2 -9.36 22.74 -24.12
N LEU A 3 -9.73 23.86 -23.49
CA LEU A 3 -9.03 24.36 -22.29
C LEU A 3 -9.18 23.46 -21.06
N ARG A 4 -10.27 22.69 -20.96
CA ARG A 4 -10.55 21.89 -19.76
C ARG A 4 -9.74 20.59 -19.77
N THR A 5 -9.61 19.97 -20.94
CA THR A 5 -8.77 18.80 -21.15
C THR A 5 -7.28 19.08 -20.97
N ASP A 6 -6.82 20.29 -21.31
CA ASP A 6 -5.42 20.70 -21.13
C ASP A 6 -5.08 20.89 -19.64
N VAL A 7 -5.99 21.50 -18.87
CA VAL A 7 -5.85 21.63 -17.41
C VAL A 7 -5.90 20.27 -16.71
N ASP A 8 -6.81 19.37 -17.09
CA ASP A 8 -6.92 18.04 -16.48
C ASP A 8 -5.66 17.18 -16.74
N VAL A 9 -5.05 17.30 -17.94
CA VAL A 9 -3.79 16.63 -18.29
C VAL A 9 -2.60 17.24 -17.53
N GLN A 10 -2.55 18.57 -17.39
CA GLN A 10 -1.50 19.25 -16.62
C GLN A 10 -1.56 18.92 -15.12
N VAL A 11 -2.76 18.81 -14.55
CA VAL A 11 -2.96 18.37 -13.16
C VAL A 11 -2.51 16.92 -12.99
N GLY A 12 -2.89 16.02 -13.90
CA GLY A 12 -2.43 14.62 -13.87
C GLY A 12 -0.92 14.47 -14.02
N LEU A 13 -0.29 15.30 -14.85
CA LEU A 13 1.17 15.32 -15.00
C LEU A 13 1.88 15.84 -13.73
N ALA A 14 1.32 16.86 -13.08
CA ALA A 14 1.84 17.39 -11.82
C ALA A 14 1.74 16.37 -10.68
N GLU A 15 0.61 15.66 -10.59
CA GLU A 15 0.43 14.56 -9.62
C GLU A 15 1.41 13.41 -9.89
N ALA A 16 1.60 13.02 -11.15
CA ALA A 16 2.54 11.97 -11.52
C ALA A 16 4.00 12.35 -11.20
N LYS A 17 4.39 13.62 -11.40
CA LYS A 17 5.68 14.15 -10.96
C LYS A 17 5.85 14.09 -9.43
N LEU A 18 4.83 14.50 -8.68
CA LEU A 18 4.85 14.40 -7.22
C LEU A 18 5.02 12.95 -6.73
N HIS A 19 4.36 11.99 -7.37
CA HIS A 19 4.52 10.57 -7.06
C HIS A 19 5.92 10.04 -7.41
N LEU A 20 6.48 10.48 -8.53
CA LEU A 20 7.85 10.16 -8.91
C LEU A 20 8.86 10.70 -7.89
N ASP A 21 8.71 11.95 -7.46
CA ASP A 21 9.60 12.56 -6.46
C ASP A 21 9.56 11.80 -5.13
N ARG A 22 8.37 11.37 -4.70
CA ARG A 22 8.22 10.52 -3.51
C ARG A 22 8.89 9.15 -3.64
N LEU A 23 8.82 8.53 -4.82
CA LEU A 23 9.51 7.27 -5.10
C LEU A 23 11.03 7.44 -5.10
N ILE A 24 11.54 8.52 -5.70
CA ILE A 24 12.97 8.84 -5.69
C ILE A 24 13.48 9.03 -4.26
N GLU A 25 12.73 9.76 -3.43
CA GLU A 25 13.08 9.98 -2.03
C GLU A 25 13.01 8.68 -1.20
N SER A 26 11.98 7.86 -1.42
CA SER A 26 11.89 6.52 -0.82
C SER A 26 13.10 5.65 -1.18
N ARG A 27 13.49 5.64 -2.47
CA ARG A 27 14.66 4.88 -2.93
C ARG A 27 15.93 5.38 -2.28
N ARG A 28 16.09 6.70 -2.11
CA ARG A 28 17.24 7.30 -1.40
C ARG A 28 17.33 6.78 0.03
N LEU A 29 16.25 6.85 0.79
CA LEU A 29 16.19 6.36 2.17
C LEU A 29 16.46 4.86 2.27
N LEU A 30 15.92 4.05 1.36
CA LEU A 30 16.20 2.60 1.33
C LEU A 30 17.65 2.29 0.99
N SER A 31 18.29 3.10 0.13
CA SER A 31 19.71 2.95 -0.20
C SER A 31 20.58 3.28 1.01
N GLU A 32 20.25 4.32 1.77
CA GLU A 32 20.94 4.67 3.03
C GLU A 32 20.77 3.57 4.09
N GLN A 33 19.58 2.98 4.18
CA GLN A 33 19.33 1.84 5.07
C GLN A 33 20.10 0.59 4.65
N LEU A 34 20.22 0.34 3.33
CA LEU A 34 20.99 -0.76 2.79
C LEU A 34 22.48 -0.59 3.11
N GLU A 35 23.05 0.59 2.86
CA GLU A 35 24.45 0.91 3.15
C GLU A 35 24.75 0.75 4.65
N SER A 36 23.86 1.24 5.52
CA SER A 36 23.99 1.07 6.97
C SER A 36 23.92 -0.41 7.40
N ALA A 37 23.03 -1.19 6.78
CA ALA A 37 22.91 -2.62 7.07
C ALA A 37 24.12 -3.42 6.56
N GLU A 38 24.67 -3.07 5.39
CA GLU A 38 25.89 -3.65 4.83
C GLU A 38 27.10 -3.35 5.73
N HIS A 39 27.28 -2.11 6.17
CA HIS A 39 28.35 -1.72 7.10
C HIS A 39 28.27 -2.49 8.44
N ARG A 40 27.06 -2.64 8.99
CA ARG A 40 26.84 -3.43 10.21
C ARG A 40 27.10 -4.92 10.01
N CYS A 41 26.78 -5.48 8.83
CA CYS A 41 27.14 -6.85 8.47
C CYS A 41 28.66 -7.03 8.47
N GLU A 42 29.40 -6.08 7.90
CA GLU A 42 30.86 -6.11 7.84
C GLU A 42 31.50 -6.04 9.24
N GLU A 43 31.02 -5.14 10.11
CA GLU A 43 31.49 -5.03 11.50
C GLU A 43 31.25 -6.31 12.31
N LEU A 44 30.06 -6.91 12.19
CA LEU A 44 29.70 -8.14 12.90
C LEU A 44 30.45 -9.36 12.36
N SER A 45 30.70 -9.40 11.05
CA SER A 45 31.51 -10.44 10.43
C SER A 45 32.98 -10.34 10.87
N ALA A 46 33.51 -9.12 11.01
CA ALA A 46 34.84 -8.87 11.53
C ALA A 46 34.99 -9.22 13.03
N SER A 47 33.91 -9.12 13.82
CA SER A 47 33.89 -9.50 15.24
C SER A 47 33.57 -10.98 15.48
N GLY A 48 33.33 -11.77 14.43
CA GLY A 48 33.02 -13.20 14.52
C GLY A 48 31.62 -13.50 15.04
N GLN A 49 30.70 -12.52 15.00
CA GLN A 49 29.30 -12.68 15.40
C GLN A 49 28.42 -13.18 14.25
N GLU A 50 27.35 -13.90 14.60
CA GLU A 50 26.44 -14.52 13.64
C GLU A 50 25.54 -13.46 12.95
N THR A 51 25.64 -13.34 11.62
CA THR A 51 25.00 -12.27 10.82
C THR A 51 23.76 -12.71 10.04
N CYS A 52 23.27 -13.94 10.23
CA CYS A 52 22.27 -14.57 9.36
C CYS A 52 20.97 -13.73 9.17
N LEU A 53 20.46 -13.10 10.23
CA LEU A 53 19.27 -12.22 10.14
C LEU A 53 19.55 -10.88 9.45
N LEU A 54 20.78 -10.38 9.56
CA LEU A 54 21.20 -9.11 8.96
C LEU A 54 21.44 -9.29 7.45
N VAL A 55 22.01 -10.42 7.04
CA VAL A 55 22.18 -10.81 5.63
C VAL A 55 20.83 -10.89 4.90
N GLY A 56 19.83 -11.57 5.50
CA GLY A 56 18.48 -11.61 4.92
C GLY A 56 17.80 -10.22 4.85
N THR A 57 18.16 -9.30 5.75
CA THR A 57 17.67 -7.92 5.71
C THR A 57 18.33 -7.12 4.59
N VAL A 58 19.64 -7.29 4.37
CA VAL A 58 20.40 -6.70 3.27
C VAL A 58 19.85 -7.17 1.91
N ASP A 59 19.64 -8.47 1.73
CA ASP A 59 19.11 -9.02 0.47
C ASP A 59 17.72 -8.47 0.14
N ARG A 60 16.85 -8.37 1.16
CA ARG A 60 15.52 -7.77 1.01
C ARG A 60 15.60 -6.29 0.63
N LEU A 61 16.45 -5.51 1.30
CA LEU A 61 16.64 -4.09 1.01
C LEU A 61 17.22 -3.89 -0.41
N ARG A 62 18.18 -4.71 -0.82
CA ARG A 62 18.76 -4.70 -2.16
C ARG A 62 17.71 -4.98 -3.23
N HIS A 63 16.85 -5.98 -3.02
CA HIS A 63 15.77 -6.28 -3.94
C HIS A 63 14.76 -5.13 -4.06
N GLU A 64 14.39 -4.51 -2.94
CA GLU A 64 13.46 -3.37 -2.92
C GLU A 64 14.06 -2.13 -3.62
N VAL A 65 15.35 -1.83 -3.39
CA VAL A 65 16.04 -0.73 -4.09
C VAL A 65 16.08 -0.98 -5.60
N GLN A 66 16.33 -2.21 -6.04
CA GLN A 66 16.37 -2.57 -7.45
C GLN A 66 14.99 -2.43 -8.11
N ASP A 67 13.94 -2.97 -7.48
CA ASP A 67 12.57 -2.86 -7.98
C ASP A 67 12.11 -1.39 -8.07
N GLN A 68 12.39 -0.57 -7.04
CA GLN A 68 12.08 0.86 -7.08
C GLN A 68 12.87 1.60 -8.16
N THR A 69 14.14 1.22 -8.41
CA THR A 69 14.94 1.81 -9.49
C THR A 69 14.33 1.53 -10.85
N CYS A 70 13.89 0.30 -11.11
CA CYS A 70 13.21 -0.06 -12.35
C CYS A 70 11.88 0.70 -12.53
N ARG A 71 11.08 0.83 -11.46
CA ARG A 71 9.81 1.56 -11.49
C ARG A 71 10.01 3.06 -11.72
N ILE A 72 11.02 3.67 -11.12
CA ILE A 72 11.39 5.07 -11.35
C ILE A 72 11.74 5.30 -12.81
N ALA A 73 12.57 4.43 -13.40
CA ALA A 73 12.97 4.55 -14.80
C ALA A 73 11.76 4.42 -15.76
N ASP A 74 10.88 3.44 -15.52
CA ASP A 74 9.66 3.25 -16.30
C ASP A 74 8.70 4.45 -16.19
N LEU A 75 8.50 5.00 -14.99
CA LEU A 75 7.67 6.19 -14.78
C LEU A 75 8.28 7.45 -15.41
N GLN A 76 9.61 7.62 -15.34
CA GLN A 76 10.31 8.71 -16.01
C GLN A 76 10.13 8.65 -17.52
N GLN A 77 10.27 7.46 -18.12
CA GLN A 77 10.04 7.27 -19.56
C GLN A 77 8.59 7.56 -19.94
N LYS A 78 7.62 7.05 -19.18
CA LYS A 78 6.19 7.31 -19.42
C LYS A 78 5.84 8.80 -19.31
N LEU A 79 6.46 9.53 -18.39
CA LEU A 79 6.26 10.97 -18.24
C LEU A 79 6.89 11.75 -19.40
N LEU A 80 8.03 11.31 -19.90
CA LEU A 80 8.67 11.87 -21.09
C LEU A 80 7.78 11.67 -22.33
N ASP A 81 7.32 10.43 -22.55
CA ASP A 81 6.44 10.08 -23.67
C ASP A 81 5.12 10.85 -23.61
N ALA A 82 4.55 11.02 -22.40
CA ALA A 82 3.34 11.81 -22.18
C ALA A 82 3.58 13.31 -22.45
N SER A 83 4.73 13.84 -22.04
CA SER A 83 5.12 15.23 -22.32
C SER A 83 5.29 15.50 -23.83
N ASP A 84 5.88 14.57 -24.57
CA ASP A 84 6.07 14.68 -26.01
C ASP A 84 4.74 14.57 -26.77
N SER A 85 3.82 13.73 -26.30
CA SER A 85 2.47 13.59 -26.87
C SER A 85 1.55 14.80 -26.63
N CYS A 86 1.85 15.64 -25.64
CA CYS A 86 1.07 16.83 -25.30
C CYS A 86 1.57 18.10 -26.01
N ASN A 87 2.63 18.02 -26.82
CA ASN A 87 3.14 19.18 -27.56
C ASN A 87 2.28 19.44 -28.82
N PRO A 88 1.50 20.55 -28.89
CA PRO A 88 0.59 20.80 -30.00
C PRO A 88 1.30 21.22 -31.31
N GLY A 89 2.63 21.13 -31.38
CA GLY A 89 3.43 21.44 -32.57
C GLY A 89 3.57 20.28 -33.57
N ALA A 90 3.19 19.05 -33.21
CA ALA A 90 3.37 17.89 -34.08
C ALA A 90 2.10 17.56 -34.89
N LYS A 91 1.98 18.23 -36.03
CA LYS A 91 1.18 17.84 -37.22
C LYS A 91 -0.33 17.62 -36.99
N LEU A 92 -1.08 18.68 -37.30
CA LEU A 92 -2.38 18.53 -37.94
C LEU A 92 -2.20 17.88 -39.32
N SER A 93 -2.05 16.55 -39.37
CA SER A 93 -2.34 15.80 -40.58
C SER A 93 -3.78 15.35 -40.49
N LEU A 94 -4.63 16.04 -41.25
CA LEU A 94 -6.00 15.67 -41.57
C LEU A 94 -6.02 14.19 -42.00
N GLY A 95 -6.78 13.35 -41.30
CA GLY A 95 -7.15 12.01 -41.78
C GLY A 95 -6.97 10.88 -40.78
N ASP A 96 -7.86 10.77 -39.80
CA ASP A 96 -8.62 9.52 -39.59
C ASP A 96 -9.70 9.72 -38.52
N SER A 97 -10.96 9.89 -38.95
CA SER A 97 -12.11 9.97 -38.03
C SER A 97 -12.27 8.70 -37.19
N SER A 98 -11.72 7.58 -37.68
CA SER A 98 -11.72 6.26 -37.03
C SER A 98 -10.85 6.22 -35.76
N LEU A 99 -9.72 6.93 -35.74
CA LEU A 99 -8.77 6.89 -34.62
C LEU A 99 -9.30 7.65 -33.39
N VAL A 100 -10.06 8.73 -33.62
CA VAL A 100 -10.69 9.56 -32.59
C VAL A 100 -11.80 8.78 -31.88
N ASP A 101 -12.61 8.02 -32.62
CA ASP A 101 -13.66 7.17 -32.05
C ASP A 101 -13.07 6.00 -31.24
N ALA A 102 -11.96 5.40 -31.71
CA ALA A 102 -11.29 4.34 -30.97
C ALA A 102 -10.66 4.84 -29.65
N THR A 103 -10.03 6.02 -29.66
CA THR A 103 -9.48 6.64 -28.43
C THR A 103 -10.58 7.11 -27.49
N PHE A 104 -11.70 7.62 -28.02
CA PHE A 104 -12.85 8.00 -27.21
C PHE A 104 -13.50 6.78 -26.55
N ASN A 105 -13.68 5.68 -27.29
CA ASN A 105 -14.23 4.44 -26.76
C ASN A 105 -13.31 3.80 -25.72
N SER A 106 -11.99 3.81 -25.95
CA SER A 106 -11.00 3.37 -24.96
C SER A 106 -11.05 4.21 -23.68
N ARG A 107 -11.24 5.53 -23.79
CA ARG A 107 -11.38 6.43 -22.63
C ARG A 107 -12.69 6.20 -21.88
N LEU A 108 -13.79 5.93 -22.59
CA LEU A 108 -15.07 5.55 -21.97
C LEU A 108 -14.97 4.23 -21.20
N GLN A 109 -14.29 3.23 -21.77
CA GLN A 109 -14.03 1.96 -21.07
C GLN A 109 -13.16 2.16 -19.83
N GLN A 110 -12.12 3.00 -19.89
CA GLN A 110 -11.31 3.35 -18.73
C GLN A 110 -12.12 4.07 -17.65
N LEU A 111 -13.00 5.02 -18.02
CA LEU A 111 -13.86 5.71 -17.06
C LEU A 111 -14.86 4.76 -16.37
N ASN A 112 -15.42 3.80 -17.13
CA ASN A 112 -16.28 2.77 -16.56
C ASN A 112 -15.50 1.84 -15.62
N ALA A 113 -14.30 1.40 -16.02
CA ALA A 113 -13.44 0.60 -15.16
C ALA A 113 -13.08 1.34 -13.85
N ILE A 114 -12.83 2.64 -13.89
CA ILE A 114 -12.57 3.47 -12.70
C ILE A 114 -13.83 3.57 -11.82
N SER A 115 -15.02 3.70 -12.43
CA SER A 115 -16.29 3.71 -11.69
C SER A 115 -16.54 2.39 -10.97
N ASP A 116 -16.29 1.27 -11.64
CA ASP A 116 -16.45 -0.07 -11.07
C ASP A 116 -15.42 -0.32 -9.96
N LEU A 117 -14.17 0.11 -10.16
CA LEU A 117 -13.13 0.04 -9.13
C LEU A 117 -13.52 0.85 -7.89
N ARG A 118 -14.10 2.04 -8.09
CA ARG A 118 -14.59 2.91 -7.01
C ARG A 118 -15.72 2.24 -6.24
N PHE A 119 -16.62 1.54 -6.92
CA PHE A 119 -17.68 0.79 -6.26
C PHE A 119 -17.13 -0.38 -5.45
N ALA A 120 -16.21 -1.16 -6.03
CA ALA A 120 -15.54 -2.27 -5.35
C ALA A 120 -14.77 -1.81 -4.09
N ILE A 121 -14.02 -0.71 -4.17
CA ILE A 121 -13.31 -0.15 -3.01
C ILE A 121 -14.29 0.27 -1.91
N LYS A 122 -15.39 0.95 -2.26
CA LYS A 122 -16.42 1.34 -1.28
C LYS A 122 -17.06 0.11 -0.61
N PHE A 123 -17.32 -0.94 -1.37
CA PHE A 123 -17.85 -2.19 -0.86
C PHE A 123 -16.86 -2.87 0.09
N LEU A 124 -15.61 -3.06 -0.33
CA LEU A 124 -14.56 -3.65 0.50
C LEU A 124 -14.32 -2.88 1.80
N PHE A 125 -14.34 -1.54 1.73
CA PHE A 125 -14.22 -0.70 2.92
C PHE A 125 -15.39 -0.91 3.88
N LYS A 126 -16.63 -1.00 3.36
CA LYS A 126 -17.81 -1.29 4.17
C LYS A 126 -17.71 -2.66 4.84
N GLU A 127 -17.31 -3.68 4.11
CA GLU A 127 -17.13 -5.04 4.65
C GLU A 127 -16.02 -5.07 5.72
N LEU A 128 -14.90 -4.40 5.49
CA LEU A 128 -13.81 -4.30 6.46
C LEU A 128 -14.27 -3.63 7.75
N VAL A 129 -15.02 -2.52 7.65
CA VAL A 129 -15.58 -1.84 8.82
C VAL A 129 -16.56 -2.74 9.56
N SER A 130 -17.45 -3.42 8.85
CA SER A 130 -18.42 -4.37 9.43
C SER A 130 -17.73 -5.51 10.17
N ALA A 131 -16.71 -6.12 9.56
CA ALA A 131 -15.91 -7.18 10.15
C ALA A 131 -15.19 -6.69 11.42
N LYS A 132 -14.61 -5.47 11.38
CA LYS A 132 -13.93 -4.89 12.53
C LYS A 132 -14.87 -4.59 13.70
N VAL A 133 -16.07 -4.06 13.42
CA VAL A 133 -17.11 -3.85 14.44
C VAL A 133 -17.54 -5.19 15.05
N SER A 134 -17.70 -6.22 14.22
CA SER A 134 -18.07 -7.55 14.69
C SER A 134 -16.98 -8.18 15.56
N ALA A 135 -15.71 -8.02 15.20
CA ALA A 135 -14.57 -8.49 15.98
C ALA A 135 -14.51 -7.80 17.36
N VAL A 136 -14.66 -6.47 17.41
CA VAL A 136 -14.69 -5.72 18.68
C VAL A 136 -15.86 -6.16 19.56
N LYS A 137 -17.03 -6.41 18.97
CA LYS A 137 -18.19 -6.91 19.71
C LYS A 137 -17.90 -8.29 20.30
N LEU A 138 -17.30 -9.17 19.53
CA LEU A 138 -16.98 -10.53 19.96
C LEU A 138 -15.91 -10.53 21.06
N GLU A 139 -14.92 -9.64 20.97
CA GLU A 139 -13.91 -9.41 22.01
C GLU A 139 -14.54 -8.90 23.32
N ALA A 140 -15.47 -7.94 23.22
CA ALA A 140 -16.21 -7.44 24.39
C ALA A 140 -17.07 -8.54 25.04
N ASP A 141 -17.76 -9.35 24.24
CA ASP A 141 -18.55 -10.49 24.72
C ASP A 141 -17.65 -11.53 25.41
N LEU A 142 -16.44 -11.75 24.91
CA LEU A 142 -15.46 -12.69 25.48
C LEU A 142 -14.96 -12.20 26.85
N ILE A 143 -14.64 -10.91 26.97
CA ILE A 143 -14.24 -10.29 28.24
C ILE A 143 -15.37 -10.41 29.29
N ASP A 144 -16.63 -10.17 28.89
CA ASP A 144 -17.78 -10.35 29.78
C ASP A 144 -17.92 -11.81 30.25
N LYS A 145 -17.74 -12.77 29.33
CA LYS A 145 -17.79 -14.21 29.67
C LYS A 145 -16.65 -14.64 30.58
N ASP A 146 -15.43 -14.17 30.35
CA ASP A 146 -14.29 -14.44 31.23
C ASP A 146 -14.54 -13.90 32.65
N SER A 147 -15.14 -12.72 32.76
CA SER A 147 -15.53 -12.16 34.07
C SER A 147 -16.57 -13.02 34.79
N GLN A 148 -17.57 -13.56 34.07
CA GLN A 148 -18.57 -14.46 34.62
C GLN A 148 -17.95 -15.79 35.08
N ILE A 149 -17.00 -16.35 34.30
CA ILE A 149 -16.28 -17.58 34.66
C ILE A 149 -15.42 -17.36 35.91
N SER A 150 -14.72 -16.22 36.01
CA SER A 150 -13.91 -15.89 37.19
C SER A 150 -14.78 -15.83 38.45
N ASN A 151 -15.92 -15.13 38.39
CA ASN A 151 -16.86 -15.03 39.50
C ASN A 151 -17.40 -16.41 39.93
N LEU A 152 -17.78 -17.26 38.96
CA LEU A 152 -18.23 -18.63 39.24
C LEU A 152 -17.15 -19.50 39.88
N LYS A 153 -15.90 -19.32 39.46
CA LYS A 153 -14.74 -20.05 40.02
C LYS A 153 -14.46 -19.62 41.46
N ASP A 154 -14.57 -18.33 41.75
CA ASP A 154 -14.39 -17.78 43.10
C ASP A 154 -15.52 -18.25 44.03
N ASP A 155 -16.77 -18.25 43.56
CA ASP A 155 -17.91 -18.80 44.29
C ASP A 155 -17.75 -20.30 44.58
N HIS A 156 -17.26 -21.07 43.60
CA HIS A 156 -16.98 -22.50 43.78
C HIS A 156 -15.86 -22.75 44.79
N HIS A 157 -14.80 -21.93 44.78
CA HIS A 157 -13.74 -21.99 45.79
C HIS A 157 -14.26 -21.65 47.20
N ALA A 158 -15.11 -20.64 47.31
CA ALA A 158 -15.74 -20.26 48.59
C ALA A 158 -16.71 -21.32 49.12
N LEU A 159 -17.37 -22.08 48.24
CA LEU A 159 -18.24 -23.19 48.63
C LEU A 159 -17.41 -24.40 49.10
N ASN A 160 -16.36 -24.77 48.36
CA ASN A 160 -15.47 -25.88 48.72
C ASN A 160 -14.76 -25.64 50.06
N SER A 161 -14.35 -24.40 50.36
CA SER A 161 -13.72 -24.08 51.64
C SER A 161 -14.68 -24.22 52.81
N LYS A 162 -15.96 -23.88 52.64
CA LYS A 162 -16.99 -24.03 53.67
C LYS A 162 -17.30 -25.51 53.97
N VAL A 163 -17.38 -26.35 52.95
CA VAL A 163 -17.65 -27.80 53.10
C VAL A 163 -16.51 -28.51 53.84
N LEU A 164 -15.25 -28.13 53.58
CA LEU A 164 -14.07 -28.66 54.29
C LEU A 164 -14.03 -28.32 55.78
N PHE A 165 -14.69 -27.23 56.21
CA PHE A 165 -14.78 -26.82 57.62
C PHE A 165 -15.95 -27.46 58.37
N THR A 166 -16.83 -28.22 57.69
CA THR A 166 -18.01 -28.86 58.30
C THR A 166 -17.90 -30.37 58.47
N LEU A 167 -16.77 -30.98 58.07
CA LEU A 167 -16.42 -32.39 58.28
C LEU A 167 -15.34 -32.51 59.36
#